data_AF-A0A8T5GFZ8-F1
#
_entry.id   AF-A0A8T5GFZ8-F1
#
_cell.length_a   1.000
_cell.length_b   1.000
_cell.length_c   1.000
_cell.angle_alpha   90.00
_cell.angle_beta   90.00
_cell.angle_gamma   90.00
#
_symmetry.space_group_name_H-M   'P 1'
#
loop_
_entity.id
_entity.type
_entity.pdbx_description
1 polymer ?
#
loop_
_entity_poly.entity_id
_entity_poly.type
_entity_poly.pdbx_seq_one_letter_code
_entity_poly.pdbx_strand_id
1 'polypeptide(L)'
;KFDLINQTLKKASFLSFTFLTILGIILFVLAEIIVAIFVPGELEVIANTATFIKLMALSFGLLGIMTVMIGSIRGAGDTKKAMVLSILLLLFQIIFAATLPIWFGVTGLWLSFPGAIILTFFIALYYAIKMNWKKSRLI
;
A
#
# COMPACT_ATOMS: atom_id res chain seq x y z
N LYS A 1 -18.77 -1.38 -22.79
CA LYS A 1 -18.69 -2.12 -21.50
C LYS A 1 -17.26 -2.22 -20.95
N PHE A 2 -16.26 -2.51 -21.80
CA PHE A 2 -14.84 -2.49 -21.41
C PHE A 2 -14.35 -1.08 -21.00
N ASP A 3 -14.73 -0.06 -21.77
CA ASP A 3 -14.33 1.33 -21.48
C ASP A 3 -14.92 1.83 -20.16
N LEU A 4 -16.11 1.34 -19.79
CA LEU A 4 -16.74 1.65 -18.51
C LEU A 4 -15.96 1.05 -17.33
N ILE A 5 -15.49 -0.20 -17.46
CA ILE A 5 -14.67 -0.86 -16.42
C ILE A 5 -13.37 -0.09 -16.23
N ASN A 6 -12.66 0.22 -17.31
CA ASN A 6 -11.41 0.99 -17.22
C ASN A 6 -11.62 2.40 -16.66
N GLN A 7 -12.70 3.08 -17.03
CA GLN A 7 -13.04 4.38 -16.44
C GLN A 7 -13.38 4.29 -14.96
N THR A 8 -14.11 3.26 -14.54
CA THR A 8 -14.44 3.02 -13.13
C THR A 8 -13.18 2.75 -12.32
N LEU A 9 -12.29 1.90 -12.82
CA LEU A 9 -11.00 1.61 -12.18
C LEU A 9 -10.12 2.84 -12.06
N LYS A 10 -10.01 3.64 -13.13
CA LYS A 10 -9.24 4.88 -13.10
C LYS A 10 -9.80 5.87 -12.09
N LYS A 11 -11.12 6.09 -12.09
CA LYS A 11 -11.79 7.00 -11.14
C LYS A 11 -11.68 6.52 -9.71
N ALA A 12 -11.90 5.23 -9.45
CA ALA A 12 -11.77 4.64 -8.12
C ALA A 12 -10.32 4.70 -7.62
N SER A 13 -9.35 4.38 -8.48
CA SER A 13 -7.92 4.47 -8.15
C SER A 13 -7.52 5.91 -7.86
N PHE A 14 -7.99 6.88 -8.66
CA PHE A 14 -7.73 8.29 -8.44
C PHE A 14 -8.34 8.78 -7.12
N LEU A 15 -9.60 8.41 -6.85
CA LEU A 15 -10.28 8.76 -5.59
C LEU A 15 -9.53 8.19 -4.38
N SER A 16 -9.18 6.90 -4.40
CA SER A 16 -8.44 6.26 -3.32
C SER A 16 -7.02 6.83 -3.17
N PHE A 17 -6.34 7.15 -4.27
CA PHE A 17 -5.05 7.83 -4.25
C PHE A 17 -5.15 9.19 -3.56
N THR A 18 -6.07 10.06 -4.02
CA THR A 18 -6.24 11.39 -3.45
C THR A 18 -6.62 11.32 -1.97
N PHE A 19 -7.57 10.45 -1.62
CA PHE A 19 -8.00 10.28 -0.24
C PHE A 19 -6.86 9.81 0.67
N LEU A 20 -6.15 8.74 0.30
CA LEU A 20 -5.07 8.22 1.13
C LEU A 20 -3.82 9.11 1.12
N THR A 21 -3.56 9.87 0.04
CA THR A 21 -2.50 10.88 0.03
C THR A 21 -2.84 12.02 0.99
N ILE A 22 -4.07 12.53 1.00
CA ILE A 22 -4.50 13.56 1.97
C ILE A 22 -4.37 13.02 3.40
N LEU A 23 -4.84 11.80 3.64
CA LEU A 23 -4.71 11.15 4.94
C LEU A 23 -3.23 10.96 5.33
N GLY A 24 -2.38 10.55 4.40
CA GLY A 24 -0.95 10.43 4.59
C GLY A 24 -0.30 11.76 4.97
N ILE A 25 -0.65 12.86 4.30
CA ILE A 25 -0.16 14.21 4.65
C ILE A 25 -0.57 14.60 6.08
N ILE A 26 -1.83 14.36 6.45
CA ILE A 26 -2.33 14.64 7.80
C ILE A 26 -1.53 13.85 8.84
N LEU A 27 -1.35 12.54 8.62
CA LEU A 27 -0.58 11.68 9.51
C LEU A 27 0.90 12.05 9.56
N PHE A 28 1.48 12.50 8.45
CA PHE A 28 2.87 12.94 8.39
C PHE A 28 3.11 14.17 9.26
N VAL A 29 2.23 15.18 9.16
CA VAL A 29 2.31 16.42 9.93
C VAL A 29 2.01 16.17 11.40
N LEU A 30 1.02 15.33 11.70
CA LEU A 30 0.59 15.05 13.07
C LEU A 30 1.31 13.87 13.72
N ALA A 31 2.33 13.27 13.08
CA ALA A 31 2.95 12.02 13.52
C ALA A 31 3.40 12.06 14.99
N GLU A 32 4.11 13.12 15.40
CA GLU A 32 4.63 13.26 16.76
C GLU A 32 3.50 13.44 17.79
N ILE A 33 2.47 14.23 17.45
CA ILE A 33 1.31 14.45 18.31
C ILE A 33 0.54 13.15 18.51
N ILE A 34 0.31 12.40 17.41
CA ILE A 34 -0.40 11.12 17.46
C ILE A 34 0.35 10.15 18.38
N VAL A 35 1.67 10.01 18.21
CA VAL A 35 2.45 9.08 19.03
C VAL A 35 2.52 9.51 20.50
N ALA A 36 2.66 10.82 20.77
CA ALA A 36 2.73 11.35 22.13
C ALA A 36 1.46 11.07 22.95
N ILE A 37 0.30 10.90 22.30
CA ILE A 37 -0.95 10.51 22.97
C ILE A 37 -0.89 9.05 23.48
N PHE A 38 -0.18 8.17 22.77
CA PHE A 38 -0.08 6.76 23.14
C PHE A 38 1.07 6.47 24.12
N VAL A 39 2.19 7.19 24.01
CA VAL A 39 3.38 6.97 24.84
C VAL A 39 3.86 8.30 25.43
N PRO A 40 3.10 8.87 26.38
CA PRO A 40 3.47 10.16 26.97
C PRO A 40 4.76 10.03 27.78
N GLY A 41 5.71 10.96 27.57
CA GLY A 41 6.94 11.07 28.37
C GLY A 41 8.16 10.30 27.84
N GLU A 42 8.01 9.45 26.82
CA GLU A 42 9.14 8.70 26.22
C GLU A 42 9.59 9.35 24.91
N LEU A 43 10.38 10.42 25.01
CA LEU A 43 10.80 11.23 23.85
C LEU A 43 11.51 10.44 22.75
N GLU A 44 12.33 9.46 23.11
CA GLU A 44 13.06 8.62 22.16
C GLU A 44 12.12 7.70 21.37
N VAL A 45 11.14 7.10 22.04
CA VAL A 45 10.12 6.26 21.41
C VAL A 45 9.23 7.09 20.51
N ILE A 46 8.85 8.30 20.97
CA ILE A 46 8.06 9.25 20.16
C ILE A 46 8.78 9.57 18.85
N ALA A 47 10.06 9.93 18.89
CA ALA A 47 10.83 10.29 17.71
C ALA A 47 10.96 9.11 16.72
N ASN A 48 11.24 7.90 17.24
CA ASN A 48 11.39 6.70 16.41
C ASN A 48 10.08 6.28 15.74
N THR A 49 8.98 6.24 16.49
CA THR A 49 7.67 5.86 15.95
C THR A 49 7.09 6.94 15.04
N ALA A 50 7.32 8.23 15.32
CA ALA A 50 6.93 9.30 14.41
C ALA A 50 7.65 9.20 13.06
N THR A 51 8.93 8.80 13.07
CA THR A 51 9.70 8.54 11.84
C THR A 51 9.08 7.41 11.02
N PHE A 52 8.65 6.33 11.68
CA PHE A 52 7.91 5.25 11.01
C PHE A 52 6.63 5.75 10.34
N ILE A 53 5.79 6.53 11.05
CA ILE A 53 4.55 7.09 10.49
C ILE A 53 4.86 7.95 9.27
N LYS A 54 5.86 8.83 9.38
CA LYS A 54 6.29 9.72 8.28
C LYS A 54 6.72 8.93 7.05
N LEU A 55 7.55 7.90 7.21
CA LEU A 55 8.00 7.04 6.11
C LEU A 55 6.85 6.27 5.46
N MET A 56 5.97 5.70 6.29
CA MET A 56 4.83 4.94 5.83
C MET A 56 3.83 5.82 5.05
N ALA A 57 3.57 7.04 5.53
CA ALA A 57 2.65 8.00 4.92
C ALA A 57 2.99 8.31 3.46
N LEU A 58 4.28 8.29 3.08
CA LEU A 58 4.71 8.50 1.69
C LEU A 58 4.18 7.43 0.73
N SER A 59 3.89 6.23 1.23
CA SER A 59 3.37 5.12 0.42
C SER A 59 1.85 5.01 0.37
N PHE A 60 1.12 5.81 1.16
CA PHE A 60 -0.33 5.69 1.31
C PHE A 60 -1.10 5.93 0.01
N GLY A 61 -0.64 6.86 -0.83
CA GLY A 61 -1.24 7.05 -2.15
C GLY A 61 -1.18 5.78 -3.01
N LEU A 62 -0.01 5.14 -3.07
CA LEU A 62 0.20 3.90 -3.83
C LEU A 62 -0.59 2.73 -3.23
N LEU A 63 -0.65 2.65 -1.89
CA LEU A 63 -1.47 1.67 -1.18
C LEU A 63 -2.94 1.75 -1.62
N GLY A 64 -3.46 2.97 -1.81
CA GLY A 64 -4.84 3.19 -2.25
C GLY A 64 -5.11 2.60 -3.62
N ILE A 65 -4.26 2.93 -4.59
CA ILE A 65 -4.38 2.40 -5.95
C ILE A 65 -4.23 0.87 -5.95
N MET A 66 -3.22 0.35 -5.24
CA MET A 66 -2.97 -1.09 -5.15
C MET A 66 -4.18 -1.83 -4.58
N THR A 67 -4.81 -1.30 -3.53
CA THR A 67 -5.98 -1.91 -2.90
C THR A 67 -7.18 -1.95 -3.84
N VAL A 68 -7.40 -0.87 -4.60
CA VAL A 68 -8.44 -0.83 -5.64
C VAL A 68 -8.18 -1.87 -6.73
N MET A 69 -6.93 -2.01 -7.20
CA MET A 69 -6.56 -3.02 -8.20
C MET A 69 -6.81 -4.44 -7.71
N ILE A 70 -6.29 -4.79 -6.52
CA ILE A 70 -6.47 -6.13 -5.93
C ILE A 70 -7.96 -6.42 -5.69
N GLY A 71 -8.70 -5.43 -5.15
CA GLY A 71 -10.14 -5.54 -4.93
C GLY A 71 -10.92 -5.76 -6.23
N SER A 72 -10.52 -5.08 -7.30
CA SER A 72 -11.17 -5.21 -8.61
C SER A 72 -10.88 -6.55 -9.29
N ILE A 73 -9.65 -7.05 -9.20
CA ILE A 73 -9.26 -8.39 -9.70
C ILE A 73 -10.09 -9.46 -8.99
N ARG A 74 -10.24 -9.35 -7.66
CA ARG A 74 -11.06 -10.23 -6.84
C ARG A 74 -12.55 -10.14 -7.19
N GLY A 75 -13.10 -8.93 -7.31
CA GLY A 75 -14.50 -8.70 -7.68
C GLY A 75 -14.85 -9.16 -9.10
N ALA A 76 -13.86 -9.24 -9.98
CA ALA A 76 -13.98 -9.78 -11.34
C ALA A 76 -13.90 -11.32 -11.40
N GLY A 77 -13.83 -12.03 -10.26
CA GLY A 77 -13.84 -13.49 -10.18
C GLY A 77 -12.44 -14.13 -10.28
N ASP A 78 -11.38 -13.36 -10.43
CA ASP A 78 -9.99 -13.87 -10.44
C ASP A 78 -9.38 -13.83 -9.03
N THR A 79 -10.07 -14.49 -8.10
CA THR A 79 -9.68 -14.52 -6.67
C THR A 79 -8.28 -15.11 -6.46
N LYS A 80 -7.85 -16.03 -7.33
CA LYS A 80 -6.51 -16.62 -7.26
C LYS A 80 -5.42 -15.57 -7.44
N LYS A 81 -5.51 -14.70 -8.45
CA LYS A 81 -4.52 -13.61 -8.64
C LYS A 81 -4.54 -12.60 -7.50
N ALA A 82 -5.73 -12.26 -7.00
CA ALA A 82 -5.85 -11.36 -5.86
C ALA A 82 -5.21 -11.94 -4.58
N MET A 83 -5.35 -13.25 -4.36
CA MET A 83 -4.69 -13.96 -3.27
C MET A 83 -3.16 -13.94 -3.45
N VAL A 84 -2.65 -14.25 -4.65
CA VAL A 84 -1.22 -14.21 -4.95
C VAL A 84 -0.65 -12.81 -4.67
N LEU A 85 -1.31 -11.74 -5.10
CA LEU A 85 -0.89 -10.37 -4.80
C LEU A 85 -0.85 -10.06 -3.30
N SER A 86 -1.82 -10.57 -2.54
CA SER A 86 -1.87 -10.38 -1.09
C SER A 86 -0.73 -11.15 -0.38
N ILE A 87 -0.42 -12.36 -0.85
CA ILE A 87 0.71 -13.15 -0.35
C ILE A 87 2.04 -12.47 -0.70
N LEU A 88 2.19 -11.97 -1.93
CA LEU A 88 3.40 -11.27 -2.36
C LEU A 88 3.66 -10.03 -1.51
N LEU A 89 2.63 -9.27 -1.14
CA LEU A 89 2.77 -8.15 -0.22
C LEU A 89 3.41 -8.58 1.10
N LEU A 90 2.89 -9.64 1.72
CA LEU A 90 3.42 -10.17 2.98
C LEU A 90 4.83 -10.73 2.81
N LEU A 91 5.09 -11.46 1.72
CA LEU A 91 6.41 -12.02 1.43
C LEU A 91 7.46 -10.92 1.24
N PHE A 92 7.16 -9.90 0.44
CA PHE A 92 8.08 -8.77 0.26
C PHE A 92 8.31 -8.01 1.56
N GLN A 93 7.27 -7.86 2.38
CA GLN A 93 7.41 -7.22 3.68
C GLN A 93 8.36 -8.03 4.58
N ILE A 94 8.21 -9.36 4.65
CA ILE A 94 9.11 -10.22 5.44
C ILE A 94 10.54 -10.18 4.89
N ILE A 95 10.71 -10.29 3.57
CA ILE A 95 12.02 -10.26 2.92
C ILE A 95 12.72 -8.92 3.18
N PHE A 96 12.02 -7.81 2.99
CA PHE A 96 12.58 -6.48 3.25
C PHE A 96 12.83 -6.23 4.72
N ALA A 97 11.97 -6.71 5.63
CA ALA A 97 12.20 -6.63 7.06
C ALA A 97 13.42 -7.46 7.49
N ALA A 98 13.75 -8.54 6.81
CA ALA A 98 14.95 -9.33 7.09
C ALA A 98 16.23 -8.75 6.47
N THR A 99 16.13 -7.98 5.38
CA THR A 99 17.30 -7.56 4.58
C THR A 99 17.66 -6.08 4.72
N LEU A 100 16.68 -5.17 4.73
CA LEU A 100 16.92 -3.72 4.81
C LEU A 100 17.57 -3.27 6.13
N PRO A 101 17.25 -3.87 7.31
CA PRO A 101 17.89 -3.44 8.55
C PRO A 101 19.40 -3.67 8.59
N ILE A 102 19.92 -4.60 7.79
CA ILE A 102 21.37 -4.87 7.70
C ILE A 102 22.13 -3.63 7.19
N TRP A 103 21.48 -2.82 6.34
CA TRP A 103 22.08 -1.64 5.71
C TRP A 103 21.65 -0.33 6.37
N PHE A 104 20.39 -0.24 6.83
CA PHE A 104 19.78 1.00 7.29
C PHE A 104 19.38 0.97 8.78
N GLY A 105 19.75 -0.08 9.52
CA GLY A 105 19.39 -0.25 10.93
C GLY A 105 17.87 -0.28 11.15
N VAL A 106 17.40 0.37 12.22
CA VAL A 106 15.97 0.44 12.57
C VAL A 106 15.14 1.10 11.46
N THR A 107 15.70 2.09 10.76
CA THR A 107 15.05 2.71 9.59
C THR A 107 14.79 1.72 8.47
N GLY A 108 15.68 0.75 8.28
CA GLY A 108 15.49 -0.34 7.31
C GLY A 108 14.26 -1.20 7.61
N LEU A 109 13.94 -1.39 8.90
CA LEU A 109 12.73 -2.10 9.31
C LEU A 109 11.49 -1.30 8.94
N TRP A 110 11.51 0.01 9.15
CA TRP A 110 10.41 0.91 8.76
C TRP A 110 10.22 0.98 7.25
N LEU A 111 11.31 0.97 6.48
CA LEU A 111 11.27 0.99 5.01
C LEU A 111 10.76 -0.33 4.40
N SER A 112 10.72 -1.43 5.16
CA SER A 112 10.20 -2.70 4.67
C SER A 112 8.74 -2.63 4.22
N PHE A 113 7.93 -1.86 4.94
CA PHE A 113 6.50 -1.68 4.65
C PHE A 113 6.26 -0.90 3.34
N PRO A 114 6.73 0.36 3.18
CA PRO A 114 6.56 1.09 1.94
C PRO A 114 7.24 0.38 0.76
N GLY A 115 8.40 -0.27 0.99
CA GLY A 115 9.05 -1.09 -0.03
C GLY A 115 8.16 -2.21 -0.54
N ALA A 116 7.52 -2.97 0.35
CA ALA A 116 6.62 -4.06 -0.02
C ALA A 116 5.38 -3.58 -0.77
N ILE A 117 4.83 -2.43 -0.35
CA ILE A 117 3.69 -1.79 -1.03
C ILE A 117 4.10 -1.38 -2.45
N ILE A 118 5.24 -0.71 -2.62
CA ILE A 118 5.72 -0.25 -3.93
C ILE A 118 5.92 -1.44 -4.88
N LEU A 119 6.59 -2.50 -4.43
CA LEU A 119 6.87 -3.65 -5.29
C LEU A 119 5.57 -4.40 -5.65
N THR A 120 4.69 -4.63 -4.68
CA THR A 120 3.39 -5.26 -4.95
C THR A 120 2.52 -4.41 -5.86
N PHE A 121 2.54 -3.09 -5.71
CA PHE A 121 1.82 -2.16 -6.57
C PHE A 121 2.21 -2.33 -8.03
N PHE A 122 3.51 -2.43 -8.36
CA PHE A 122 3.93 -2.63 -9.75
C PHE A 122 3.46 -3.97 -10.32
N ILE A 123 3.46 -5.04 -9.51
CA ILE A 123 2.95 -6.35 -9.94
C ILE A 123 1.42 -6.31 -10.12
N ALA A 124 0.70 -5.65 -9.20
CA ALA A 124 -0.74 -5.46 -9.29
C ALA A 124 -1.10 -4.64 -10.54
N LEU A 125 -0.35 -3.59 -10.84
CA LEU A 125 -0.50 -2.77 -12.04
C LEU A 125 -0.28 -3.60 -13.31
N TYR A 126 0.78 -4.41 -13.34
CA TYR A 126 1.05 -5.32 -14.45
C TYR A 126 -0.11 -6.29 -14.69
N TYR A 127 -0.65 -6.92 -13.63
CA TYR A 127 -1.79 -7.80 -13.76
C TYR A 127 -3.07 -7.07 -14.16
N ALA A 128 -3.32 -5.87 -13.65
CA ALA A 128 -4.49 -5.07 -14.00
C ALA A 128 -4.48 -4.67 -15.49
N ILE A 129 -3.30 -4.36 -16.06
CA ILE A 129 -3.15 -4.04 -17.49
C ILE A 129 -3.33 -5.29 -18.34
N LYS A 130 -2.77 -6.45 -17.93
CA LYS A 130 -2.89 -7.71 -18.67
C LYS A 130 -4.25 -8.40 -18.50
N MET A 131 -5.06 -7.98 -17.55
CA MET A 131 -6.35 -8.62 -17.27
C MET A 131 -7.30 -8.40 -18.45
N ASN A 132 -7.74 -9.50 -19.05
CA ASN A 132 -8.66 -9.46 -20.18
C ASN A 132 -10.10 -9.37 -19.64
N TRP A 133 -10.52 -8.14 -19.30
CA TRP A 133 -11.81 -7.82 -18.66
C TRP A 133 -13.04 -8.36 -19.41
N LYS A 134 -12.90 -8.83 -20.66
CA LYS A 134 -13.95 -9.47 -21.46
C LYS A 134 -14.39 -10.85 -20.96
N LYS A 135 -13.52 -11.65 -20.32
CA LYS A 135 -13.83 -13.04 -19.91
C LYS A 135 -14.43 -13.20 -18.50
N SER A 136 -14.47 -12.11 -17.72
CA SER A 136 -14.86 -12.11 -16.30
C SER A 136 -16.37 -12.35 -16.03
N ARG A 137 -17.17 -12.70 -17.06
CA ARG A 137 -18.63 -12.86 -16.94
C ARG A 137 -19.21 -14.17 -17.49
N LEU A 138 -18.41 -15.23 -17.56
CA LEU A 138 -18.92 -16.57 -17.89
C LEU A 138 -18.95 -17.45 -16.64
N ILE A 139 -19.87 -17.14 -15.73
CA ILE A 139 -20.62 -18.10 -14.91
C ILE A 139 -22.01 -17.49 -14.70
#